data_AF-A0A1I7SAT1-F1
#
_entry.id   AF-A0A1I7SAT1-F1
#
_cell.length_a   1.000
_cell.length_b   1.000
_cell.length_c   1.000
_cell.angle_alpha   90.00
_cell.angle_beta   90.00
_cell.angle_gamma   90.00
#
_symmetry.space_group_name_H-M   'P 1'
#
loop_
_entity.id
_entity.type
_entity.pdbx_description
1 polymer ?
#
loop_
_entity_poly.entity_id
_entity_poly.type
_entity_poly.pdbx_seq_one_letter_code
_entity_poly.pdbx_strand_id
1 'polypeptide(L)'
;MAETKENEAMEVDTTPFEPVSILKLTKDAQQKHGLRHGNYKRYGDYCDRRIRRLRRALKYTHTYKCVPNHKAKFVLRPVNADVVNDKRFLELVVFDVEHCWARGMEFKVASENEKHARQIFHARRRLIKAVQHAENLDSSVNSSPRFDEFTKTEGKAYVASIQGAALLEKRKWSEALDKYVNSRFIYQKLVKNVKNEELQALYEQRVKEISNIIKLCEYHAGKKGVDVAPDVSQLDLNETLEDSLKNVEIEEPKSEKEKKKQEKADKKKKKEQQPLPQPVPAKPTFFDLALKHFTLPQEITDIANTQPPAPAKGEAAQPAGLGGMVRNLFWGSK
;
A
#
# COMPACT_ATOMS: atom_id res chain seq x y z
N MET A 1 -0.38 52.72 27.53
CA MET A 1 -0.93 52.29 26.24
C MET A 1 -0.55 50.83 26.06
N ALA A 2 -1.48 49.94 26.41
CA ALA A 2 -1.31 48.50 26.30
C ALA A 2 -2.03 48.06 25.03
N GLU A 3 -1.28 47.71 24.00
CA GLU A 3 -1.82 47.10 22.79
C GLU A 3 -1.92 45.59 23.02
N THR A 4 -3.14 45.15 23.30
CA THR A 4 -3.56 43.76 23.21
C THR A 4 -3.51 43.34 21.75
N LYS A 5 -2.48 42.58 21.37
CA LYS A 5 -2.46 41.86 20.09
C LYS A 5 -3.57 40.81 20.10
N GLU A 6 -4.53 41.05 19.24
CA GLU A 6 -5.67 40.21 18.94
C GLU A 6 -5.19 38.79 18.60
N ASN A 7 -5.76 37.81 19.31
CA ASN A 7 -5.64 36.41 18.95
C ASN A 7 -6.44 36.19 17.67
N GLU A 8 -5.77 36.08 16.53
CA GLU A 8 -6.33 35.43 15.33
C GLU A 8 -6.63 33.97 15.70
N ALA A 9 -7.85 33.71 16.15
CA ALA A 9 -8.40 32.39 16.23
C ALA A 9 -8.55 31.88 14.79
N MET A 10 -7.62 31.02 14.38
CA MET A 10 -7.65 30.31 13.11
C MET A 10 -8.98 29.54 13.05
N GLU A 11 -9.92 30.00 12.22
CA GLU A 11 -11.20 29.31 11.99
C GLU A 11 -10.89 27.88 11.53
N VAL A 12 -11.19 26.91 12.40
CA VAL A 12 -11.00 25.49 12.08
C VAL A 12 -12.12 25.10 11.14
N ASP A 13 -11.80 25.00 9.86
CA ASP A 13 -12.72 24.54 8.82
C ASP A 13 -13.33 23.19 9.23
N THR A 14 -14.61 23.20 9.59
CA THR A 14 -15.32 22.07 10.24
C THR A 14 -15.85 21.04 9.23
N THR A 15 -15.50 21.16 7.95
CA THR A 15 -16.00 20.25 6.92
C THR A 15 -15.61 18.79 7.24
N PRO A 16 -16.56 17.85 7.16
CA PRO A 16 -16.28 16.43 7.35
C PRO A 16 -15.38 15.91 6.21
N PHE A 17 -14.52 14.95 6.53
CA PHE A 17 -13.67 14.31 5.52
C PHE A 17 -14.46 13.26 4.72
N GLU A 18 -14.09 13.08 3.45
CA GLU A 18 -14.59 11.95 2.66
C GLU A 18 -14.20 10.62 3.31
N PRO A 19 -15.09 9.60 3.27
CA PRO A 19 -14.81 8.30 3.86
C PRO A 19 -13.57 7.67 3.23
N VAL A 20 -12.71 7.09 4.07
CA VAL A 20 -11.45 6.48 3.64
C VAL A 20 -11.44 5.03 4.05
N SER A 21 -11.37 4.13 3.06
CA SER A 21 -11.12 2.72 3.36
C SER A 21 -9.63 2.46 3.59
N ILE A 22 -9.26 2.18 4.84
CA ILE A 22 -7.91 1.80 5.26
C ILE A 22 -7.52 0.45 4.66
N LEU A 23 -8.46 -0.51 4.60
CA LEU A 23 -8.17 -1.84 4.05
C LEU A 23 -7.92 -1.77 2.54
N LYS A 24 -8.72 -1.02 1.78
CA LYS A 24 -8.49 -0.82 0.34
C LYS A 24 -7.15 -0.14 0.10
N LEU A 25 -6.85 0.92 0.85
CA LEU A 25 -5.57 1.66 0.75
C LEU A 25 -4.35 0.75 0.96
N THR A 26 -4.38 -0.07 2.01
CA THR A 26 -3.27 -0.97 2.36
C THR A 26 -3.12 -2.11 1.37
N LYS A 27 -4.20 -2.81 1.03
CA LYS A 27 -4.17 -3.95 0.08
C LYS A 27 -3.75 -3.51 -1.32
N ASP A 28 -4.25 -2.38 -1.83
CA ASP A 28 -3.83 -1.84 -3.12
C ASP A 28 -2.33 -1.52 -3.14
N ALA A 29 -1.82 -0.90 -2.07
CA ALA A 29 -0.41 -0.58 -1.94
C ALA A 29 0.46 -1.86 -1.85
N GLN A 30 0.02 -2.85 -1.08
CA GLN A 30 0.71 -4.13 -0.92
C GLN A 30 0.82 -4.89 -2.26
N GLN A 31 -0.28 -5.00 -3.00
CA GLN A 31 -0.32 -5.70 -4.29
C GLN A 31 0.56 -5.00 -5.34
N LYS A 32 0.52 -3.68 -5.41
CA LYS A 32 1.31 -2.89 -6.38
C LYS A 32 2.82 -2.89 -6.07
N HIS A 33 3.21 -2.95 -4.79
CA HIS A 33 4.59 -2.64 -4.37
C HIS A 33 5.39 -3.82 -3.81
N GLY A 34 5.03 -5.06 -4.17
CA GLY A 34 5.90 -6.22 -4.04
C GLY A 34 5.32 -7.38 -3.24
N LEU A 35 4.25 -7.17 -2.46
CA LEU A 35 3.68 -8.24 -1.64
C LEU A 35 3.03 -9.34 -2.48
N ARG A 36 2.62 -9.03 -3.72
CA ARG A 36 2.20 -10.03 -4.72
C ARG A 36 3.26 -11.13 -4.95
N HIS A 37 4.54 -10.79 -4.81
CA HIS A 37 5.66 -11.72 -4.95
C HIS A 37 6.34 -12.05 -3.61
N GLY A 38 5.70 -11.74 -2.47
CA GLY A 38 6.27 -11.98 -1.14
C GLY A 38 7.47 -11.10 -0.75
N ASN A 39 7.73 -9.99 -1.47
CA ASN A 39 8.88 -9.13 -1.19
C ASN A 39 8.52 -8.01 -0.19
N TYR A 40 8.70 -8.31 1.10
CA TYR A 40 8.42 -7.38 2.20
C TYR A 40 9.37 -6.18 2.25
N LYS A 41 10.65 -6.38 1.92
CA LYS A 41 11.67 -5.31 1.89
C LYS A 41 11.27 -4.20 0.92
N ARG A 42 10.87 -4.57 -0.30
CA ARG A 42 10.44 -3.63 -1.34
C ARG A 42 9.21 -2.83 -0.90
N TYR A 43 8.25 -3.48 -0.24
CA TYR A 43 7.07 -2.81 0.30
C TYR A 43 7.43 -1.84 1.43
N GLY A 44 8.31 -2.25 2.36
CA GLY A 44 8.82 -1.37 3.42
C GLY A 44 9.52 -0.11 2.87
N ASP A 45 10.39 -0.27 1.86
CA ASP A 45 11.05 0.86 1.19
C ASP A 45 10.04 1.79 0.47
N TYR A 46 8.97 1.23 -0.09
CA TYR A 46 7.88 2.02 -0.67
C TYR A 46 7.18 2.85 0.40
N CYS A 47 6.80 2.24 1.53
CA CYS A 47 6.16 2.94 2.64
C CYS A 47 7.06 4.08 3.14
N ASP A 48 8.37 3.83 3.34
CA ASP A 48 9.35 4.85 3.71
C ASP A 48 9.35 6.06 2.75
N ARG A 49 9.34 5.80 1.43
CA ARG A 49 9.27 6.85 0.41
C ARG A 49 7.92 7.56 0.39
N ARG A 50 6.81 6.85 0.64
CA ARG A 50 5.46 7.42 0.70
C ARG A 50 5.32 8.34 1.91
N ILE A 51 5.74 7.91 3.10
CA ILE A 51 5.80 8.70 4.34
C ILE A 51 6.59 10.00 4.09
N ARG A 52 7.79 9.91 3.52
CA ARG A 52 8.61 11.10 3.23
C ARG A 52 7.91 12.08 2.29
N ARG A 53 7.25 11.58 1.23
CA ARG A 53 6.49 12.43 0.30
C ARG A 53 5.28 13.08 0.96
N LEU A 54 4.52 12.33 1.78
CA LEU A 54 3.38 12.85 2.53
C LEU A 54 3.81 13.94 3.51
N ARG A 55 4.87 13.72 4.29
CA ARG A 55 5.43 14.72 5.21
C ARG A 55 5.88 15.99 4.49
N ARG A 56 6.48 15.87 3.30
CA ARG A 56 6.85 17.04 2.47
C ARG A 56 5.63 17.76 1.92
N ALA A 57 4.64 17.02 1.40
CA ALA A 57 3.42 17.60 0.83
C ALA A 57 2.59 18.37 1.88
N LEU A 58 2.56 17.86 3.12
CA LEU A 58 1.90 18.51 4.26
C LEU A 58 2.75 19.59 4.93
N LYS A 59 3.99 19.83 4.45
CA LYS A 59 5.00 20.66 5.13
C LYS A 59 5.23 20.27 6.60
N TYR A 60 4.92 19.02 6.94
CA TYR A 60 5.01 18.42 8.28
C TYR A 60 6.23 17.50 8.38
N THR A 61 7.40 18.06 8.08
CA THR A 61 8.68 17.34 8.17
C THR A 61 9.26 17.43 9.57
N HIS A 62 10.00 16.39 9.97
CA HIS A 62 10.83 16.49 11.17
C HIS A 62 11.86 17.61 10.99
N THR A 63 12.16 18.30 12.08
CA THR A 63 13.05 19.47 12.06
C THR A 63 14.34 19.19 12.77
N TYR A 64 15.34 20.00 12.48
CA TYR A 64 16.58 20.05 13.23
C TYR A 64 16.67 21.41 13.89
N LYS A 65 16.78 21.43 15.22
CA LYS A 65 17.09 22.65 15.96
C LYS A 65 18.59 22.86 15.90
N CYS A 66 19.01 23.86 15.15
CA CYS A 66 20.38 24.34 15.15
C CYS A 66 20.54 25.32 16.31
N VAL A 67 21.37 24.96 17.28
CA VAL A 67 21.77 25.87 18.36
C VAL A 67 23.21 26.29 18.04
N PRO A 68 23.55 27.59 18.09
CA PRO A 68 24.92 28.05 17.87
C PRO A 68 25.91 27.24 18.72
N ASN A 69 27.06 26.89 18.14
CA ASN A 69 28.11 26.08 18.78
C ASN A 69 27.70 24.66 19.24
N HIS A 70 26.54 24.15 18.82
CA HIS A 70 26.12 22.77 19.08
C HIS A 70 25.69 22.04 17.81
N LYS A 71 25.88 20.71 17.81
CA LYS A 71 25.37 19.86 16.73
C LYS A 71 23.85 19.97 16.66
N ALA A 72 23.31 20.03 15.45
CA ALA A 72 21.88 20.15 15.23
C ALA A 72 21.12 18.99 15.89
N LYS A 73 20.17 19.31 16.77
CA LYS A 73 19.37 18.31 17.50
C LYS A 73 18.12 17.98 16.70
N PHE A 74 17.90 16.69 16.43
CA PHE A 74 16.68 16.22 15.79
C PHE A 74 15.47 16.46 16.69
N VAL A 75 14.41 17.03 16.11
CA VAL A 75 13.13 17.22 16.76
C VAL A 75 12.08 16.41 16.04
N LEU A 76 11.57 15.40 16.74
CA LEU A 76 10.46 14.60 16.27
C LEU A 76 9.20 15.47 16.22
N ARG A 77 8.47 15.35 15.12
CA ARG A 77 7.12 15.89 14.98
C ARG A 77 6.14 14.71 14.88
N PRO A 78 5.62 14.22 16.03
CA PRO A 78 4.66 13.14 16.07
C PRO A 78 3.30 13.63 15.60
N VAL A 79 2.58 12.80 14.85
CA VAL A 79 1.19 13.12 14.48
C VAL A 79 0.34 12.95 15.73
N ASN A 80 -0.14 14.07 16.27
CA ASN A 80 -1.07 14.12 17.40
C ASN A 80 -2.48 14.43 16.88
N ALA A 81 -3.50 14.13 17.68
CA ALA A 81 -4.91 14.37 17.35
C ALA A 81 -5.20 15.81 16.89
N ASP A 82 -4.58 16.79 17.55
CA ASP A 82 -4.83 18.22 17.29
C ASP A 82 -4.31 18.73 15.94
N VAL A 83 -3.43 17.96 15.29
CA VAL A 83 -2.75 18.36 14.04
C VAL A 83 -3.47 17.83 12.80
N VAL A 84 -4.55 17.05 12.98
CA VAL A 84 -5.22 16.35 11.90
C VAL A 84 -6.13 17.28 11.10
N ASN A 85 -5.51 18.02 10.16
CA ASN A 85 -6.20 18.98 9.30
C ASN A 85 -6.63 18.40 7.95
N ASP A 86 -5.88 17.40 7.47
CA ASP A 86 -6.06 16.77 6.15
C ASP A 86 -6.20 15.25 6.26
N LYS A 87 -6.96 14.65 5.34
CA LYS A 87 -7.02 13.19 5.11
C LYS A 87 -5.64 12.53 4.97
N ARG A 88 -4.65 13.26 4.45
CA ARG A 88 -3.28 12.76 4.25
C ARG A 88 -2.55 12.46 5.56
N PHE A 89 -2.97 13.05 6.69
CA PHE A 89 -2.44 12.66 8.01
C PHE A 89 -2.86 11.25 8.41
N LEU A 90 -4.08 10.83 8.05
CA LEU A 90 -4.53 9.45 8.22
C LEU A 90 -3.64 8.50 7.40
N GLU A 91 -3.45 8.79 6.11
CA GLU A 91 -2.55 7.99 5.25
C GLU A 91 -1.13 7.93 5.83
N LEU A 92 -0.62 9.04 6.36
CA LEU A 92 0.72 9.12 6.94
C LEU A 92 0.87 8.14 8.11
N VAL A 93 -0.08 8.13 9.05
CA VAL A 93 -0.02 7.22 10.21
C VAL A 93 -0.23 5.76 9.78
N VAL A 94 -1.16 5.49 8.85
CA VAL A 94 -1.36 4.15 8.28
C VAL A 94 -0.07 3.63 7.64
N PHE A 95 0.63 4.44 6.84
CA PHE A 95 1.88 4.02 6.22
C PHE A 95 3.04 3.89 7.23
N ASP A 96 3.05 4.65 8.33
CA ASP A 96 4.00 4.46 9.44
C ASP A 96 3.78 3.06 10.09
N VAL A 97 2.52 2.63 10.29
CA VAL A 97 2.18 1.27 10.76
C VAL A 97 2.64 0.22 9.76
N GLU A 98 2.26 0.34 8.48
CA GLU A 98 2.61 -0.62 7.42
C GLU A 98 4.12 -0.73 7.23
N HIS A 99 4.88 0.36 7.34
CA HIS A 99 6.34 0.31 7.28
C HIS A 99 6.93 -0.49 8.46
N CYS A 100 6.46 -0.25 9.68
CA CYS A 100 6.89 -1.01 10.85
C CYS A 100 6.53 -2.49 10.74
N TRP A 101 5.32 -2.80 10.29
CA TRP A 101 4.84 -4.15 10.06
C TRP A 101 5.64 -4.87 8.95
N ALA A 102 5.84 -4.24 7.80
CA ALA A 102 6.57 -4.81 6.67
C ALA A 102 8.02 -5.17 7.01
N ARG A 103 8.72 -4.28 7.73
CA ARG A 103 10.07 -4.59 8.25
C ARG A 103 10.05 -5.71 9.29
N GLY A 104 9.00 -5.78 10.11
CA GLY A 104 8.81 -6.88 11.05
C GLY A 104 8.68 -8.22 10.33
N MET A 105 7.87 -8.26 9.26
CA MET A 105 7.69 -9.45 8.43
C MET A 105 8.95 -9.80 7.61
N GLU A 106 9.71 -8.81 7.12
CA GLU A 106 11.02 -9.02 6.48
C GLU A 106 11.96 -9.80 7.40
N PHE A 107 12.12 -9.35 8.65
CA PHE A 107 12.97 -10.04 9.63
C PHE A 107 12.41 -11.40 10.05
N LYS A 108 11.08 -11.55 10.07
CA LYS A 108 10.44 -12.85 10.33
C LYS A 108 10.82 -13.88 9.27
N VAL A 109 10.61 -13.55 7.99
CA VAL A 109 10.97 -14.42 6.86
C VAL A 109 12.48 -14.69 6.83
N ALA A 110 13.30 -13.68 7.10
CA ALA A 110 14.74 -13.87 7.19
C ALA A 110 15.12 -14.86 8.31
N SER A 111 14.45 -14.78 9.47
CA SER A 111 14.74 -15.64 10.62
C SER A 111 14.31 -17.11 10.45
N GLU A 112 13.38 -17.37 9.53
CA GLU A 112 12.96 -18.71 9.14
C GLU A 112 14.03 -19.40 8.29
N ASN A 113 14.70 -18.65 7.41
CA ASN A 113 15.78 -19.14 6.55
C ASN A 113 17.11 -19.27 7.31
N GLU A 114 17.49 -18.21 8.02
CA GLU A 114 18.70 -18.15 8.83
C GLU A 114 18.29 -18.07 10.30
N LYS A 115 18.53 -19.13 11.08
CA LYS A 115 18.15 -19.20 12.52
C LYS A 115 19.01 -18.26 13.38
N HIS A 116 18.92 -16.96 13.15
CA HIS A 116 19.56 -15.92 13.92
C HIS A 116 18.56 -15.37 14.94
N ALA A 117 18.75 -15.71 16.21
CA ALA A 117 17.91 -15.22 17.32
C ALA A 117 17.75 -13.68 17.32
N ARG A 118 18.79 -12.94 16.89
CA ARG A 118 18.76 -11.47 16.75
C ARG A 118 17.66 -11.01 15.79
N GLN A 119 17.46 -11.69 14.66
CA GLN A 119 16.44 -11.31 13.68
C GLN A 119 15.02 -11.47 14.27
N ILE A 120 14.78 -12.49 15.08
CA ILE A 120 13.51 -12.67 15.81
C ILE A 120 13.25 -11.50 16.78
N PHE A 121 14.28 -11.09 17.55
CA PHE A 121 14.16 -9.93 18.44
C PHE A 121 13.88 -8.64 17.66
N HIS A 122 14.55 -8.44 16.52
CA HIS A 122 14.29 -7.31 15.64
C HIS A 122 12.87 -7.32 15.08
N ALA A 123 12.38 -8.48 14.59
CA ALA A 123 11.02 -8.66 14.10
C ALA A 123 9.99 -8.25 15.18
N ARG A 124 10.12 -8.81 16.39
CA ARG A 124 9.24 -8.48 17.52
C ARG A 124 9.29 -7.00 17.88
N ARG A 125 10.46 -6.38 17.93
CA ARG A 125 10.60 -4.94 18.23
C ARG A 125 9.92 -4.07 17.17
N ARG A 126 10.00 -4.45 15.89
CA ARG A 126 9.34 -3.73 14.79
C ARG A 126 7.82 -3.85 14.87
N LEU A 127 7.29 -5.03 15.19
CA LEU A 127 5.85 -5.23 15.34
C LEU A 127 5.27 -4.52 16.57
N ILE A 128 6.01 -4.47 17.68
CA ILE A 128 5.61 -3.65 18.83
C ILE A 128 5.53 -2.16 18.45
N LYS A 129 6.49 -1.66 17.65
CA LYS A 129 6.40 -0.28 17.13
C LYS A 129 5.21 -0.09 16.19
N ALA A 130 4.86 -1.09 15.37
CA ALA A 130 3.67 -1.03 14.52
C ALA A 130 2.41 -0.86 15.38
N VAL A 131 2.31 -1.57 16.50
CA VAL A 131 1.19 -1.43 17.45
C VAL A 131 1.14 -0.02 18.05
N GLN A 132 2.27 0.57 18.44
CA GLN A 132 2.30 1.95 18.95
C GLN A 132 1.78 2.96 17.92
N HIS A 133 2.18 2.82 16.65
CA HIS A 133 1.65 3.67 15.59
C HIS A 133 0.16 3.42 15.33
N ALA A 134 -0.32 2.18 15.49
CA ALA A 134 -1.73 1.82 15.33
C ALA A 134 -2.59 2.38 16.48
N GLU A 135 -2.09 2.39 17.72
CA GLU A 135 -2.77 3.02 18.86
C GLU A 135 -2.84 4.55 18.68
N ASN A 136 -1.78 5.15 18.13
CA ASN A 136 -1.78 6.57 17.76
C ASN A 136 -2.79 6.86 16.65
N LEU A 137 -2.98 5.94 15.70
CA LEU A 137 -4.01 6.04 14.65
C LEU A 137 -5.40 6.08 15.28
N ASP A 138 -5.72 5.13 16.17
CA ASP A 138 -7.02 5.07 16.84
C ASP A 138 -7.29 6.33 17.66
N SER A 139 -6.29 6.78 18.44
CA SER A 139 -6.36 8.01 19.23
C SER A 139 -6.63 9.23 18.32
N SER A 140 -5.90 9.36 17.21
CA SER A 140 -6.05 10.48 16.28
C SER A 140 -7.41 10.48 15.58
N VAL A 141 -7.93 9.30 15.25
CA VAL A 141 -9.20 9.12 14.54
C VAL A 141 -10.41 9.32 15.46
N ASN A 142 -10.33 8.85 16.71
CA ASN A 142 -11.40 9.01 17.69
C ASN A 142 -11.47 10.42 18.26
N SER A 143 -10.32 11.10 18.47
CA SER A 143 -10.30 12.47 18.96
C SER A 143 -10.81 13.50 17.95
N SER A 144 -10.73 13.21 16.64
CA SER A 144 -11.20 14.13 15.61
C SER A 144 -12.67 13.86 15.25
N PRO A 145 -13.57 14.85 15.42
CA PRO A 145 -14.97 14.70 14.99
C PRO A 145 -15.12 14.70 13.46
N ARG A 146 -14.06 15.10 12.72
CA ARG A 146 -14.11 15.24 11.25
C ARG A 146 -14.07 13.92 10.50
N PHE A 147 -13.65 12.83 11.16
CA PHE A 147 -13.67 11.51 10.56
C PHE A 147 -15.04 10.85 10.70
N ASP A 148 -15.46 10.26 9.59
CA ASP A 148 -16.65 9.43 9.50
C ASP A 148 -16.58 8.22 10.44
N GLU A 149 -17.74 7.80 10.93
CA GLU A 149 -17.93 6.64 11.81
C GLU A 149 -17.45 5.34 11.14
N PHE A 150 -17.62 5.24 9.82
CA PHE A 150 -17.07 4.13 9.03
C PHE A 150 -15.55 4.04 9.15
N THR A 151 -14.86 5.17 8.99
CA THR A 151 -13.39 5.20 9.04
C THR A 151 -12.89 4.91 10.46
N LYS A 152 -13.64 5.36 11.49
CA LYS A 152 -13.37 5.04 12.90
C LYS A 152 -13.50 3.55 13.19
N THR A 153 -14.59 2.93 12.74
CA THR A 153 -14.84 1.50 12.97
C THR A 153 -13.86 0.61 12.21
N GLU A 154 -13.54 0.92 10.96
CA GLU A 154 -12.51 0.21 10.19
C GLU A 154 -11.11 0.40 10.82
N GLY A 155 -10.81 1.60 11.30
CA GLY A 155 -9.59 1.90 12.07
C GLY A 155 -9.42 0.96 13.26
N LYS A 156 -10.46 0.82 14.09
CA LYS A 156 -10.46 -0.12 15.23
C LYS A 156 -10.21 -1.57 14.79
N ALA A 157 -10.82 -2.01 13.70
CA ALA A 157 -10.61 -3.36 13.16
C ALA A 157 -9.16 -3.59 12.70
N TYR A 158 -8.57 -2.60 12.03
CA TYR A 158 -7.18 -2.62 11.59
C TYR A 158 -6.19 -2.65 12.77
N VAL A 159 -6.41 -1.81 13.78
CA VAL A 159 -5.57 -1.75 14.99
C VAL A 159 -5.60 -3.08 15.75
N ALA A 160 -6.79 -3.66 15.94
CA ALA A 160 -6.94 -4.97 16.56
C ALA A 160 -6.17 -6.07 15.79
N SER A 161 -6.17 -6.02 14.46
CA SER A 161 -5.40 -6.97 13.64
C SER A 161 -3.88 -6.82 13.81
N ILE A 162 -3.37 -5.59 13.92
CA ILE A 162 -1.93 -5.34 14.11
C ILE A 162 -1.49 -5.74 15.53
N GLN A 163 -2.34 -5.48 16.53
CA GLN A 163 -2.15 -5.96 17.90
C GLN A 163 -2.08 -7.49 17.96
N GLY A 164 -3.02 -8.18 17.29
CA GLY A 164 -3.02 -9.64 17.15
C GLY A 164 -1.74 -10.15 16.51
N ALA A 165 -1.25 -9.51 15.43
CA ALA A 165 -0.01 -9.90 14.77
C ALA A 165 1.21 -9.80 15.69
N ALA A 166 1.30 -8.76 16.52
CA ALA A 166 2.39 -8.62 17.49
C ALA A 166 2.31 -9.66 18.64
N LEU A 167 1.10 -10.06 19.05
CA LEU A 167 0.88 -11.07 20.10
C LEU A 167 1.18 -12.49 19.62
N LEU A 168 0.90 -12.80 18.35
CA LEU A 168 1.29 -14.05 17.72
C LEU A 168 2.80 -14.27 17.78
N GLU A 169 3.61 -13.25 17.44
CA GLU A 169 5.07 -13.34 17.51
C GLU A 169 5.58 -13.45 18.95
N LYS A 170 4.79 -13.03 19.94
CA LYS A 170 5.09 -13.25 21.37
C LYS A 170 4.67 -14.64 21.86
N ARG A 171 4.04 -15.47 21.02
CA ARG A 171 3.43 -16.76 21.35
C ARG A 171 2.35 -16.67 22.44
N LYS A 172 1.68 -15.52 22.55
CA LYS A 172 0.56 -15.30 23.46
C LYS A 172 -0.75 -15.56 22.72
N TRP A 173 -1.09 -16.85 22.58
CA TRP A 173 -2.18 -17.29 21.70
C TRP A 173 -3.58 -16.87 22.18
N SER A 174 -3.83 -16.86 23.50
CA SER A 174 -5.10 -16.44 24.08
C SER A 174 -5.38 -14.95 23.82
N GLU A 175 -4.46 -14.08 24.24
CA GLU A 175 -4.57 -12.63 24.02
C GLU A 175 -4.68 -12.28 22.52
N ALA A 176 -3.97 -13.03 21.66
CA ALA A 176 -4.04 -12.84 20.22
C ALA A 176 -5.42 -13.21 19.65
N LEU A 177 -6.01 -14.32 20.13
CA LEU A 177 -7.33 -14.78 19.73
C LEU A 177 -8.38 -13.70 19.99
N ASP A 178 -8.40 -13.12 21.19
CA ASP A 178 -9.38 -12.08 21.56
C ASP A 178 -9.30 -10.88 20.61
N LYS A 179 -8.07 -10.44 20.29
CA LYS A 179 -7.85 -9.34 19.33
C LYS A 179 -8.31 -9.68 17.91
N TYR A 180 -8.06 -10.90 17.43
CA TYR A 180 -8.50 -11.31 16.10
C TYR A 180 -10.00 -11.55 16.02
N VAL A 181 -10.62 -12.06 17.07
CA VAL A 181 -12.09 -12.20 17.13
C VAL A 181 -12.76 -10.84 17.08
N ASN A 182 -12.26 -9.86 17.84
CA ASN A 182 -12.74 -8.48 17.76
C ASN A 182 -12.58 -7.89 16.36
N SER A 183 -11.40 -8.08 15.73
CA SER A 183 -11.17 -7.63 14.36
C SER A 183 -12.13 -8.29 13.36
N ARG A 184 -12.34 -9.62 13.46
CA ARG A 184 -13.26 -10.38 12.61
C ARG A 184 -14.70 -9.87 12.74
N PHE A 185 -15.16 -9.67 13.96
CA PHE A 185 -16.51 -9.21 14.26
C PHE A 185 -16.79 -7.83 13.64
N ILE A 186 -15.85 -6.89 13.79
CA ILE A 186 -16.00 -5.55 13.20
C ILE A 186 -16.04 -5.64 11.67
N TYR A 187 -15.14 -6.40 11.04
CA TYR A 187 -15.19 -6.59 9.57
C TYR A 187 -16.47 -7.29 9.11
N GLN A 188 -17.01 -8.25 9.85
CA GLN A 188 -18.31 -8.87 9.55
C GLN A 188 -19.47 -7.87 9.62
N LYS A 189 -19.44 -6.95 10.60
CA LYS A 189 -20.42 -5.84 10.67
C LYS A 189 -20.27 -4.91 9.46
N LEU A 190 -19.04 -4.56 9.07
CA LEU A 190 -18.78 -3.73 7.88
C LEU A 190 -19.27 -4.39 6.59
N VAL A 191 -19.10 -5.70 6.41
CA VAL A 191 -19.62 -6.45 5.24
C VAL A 191 -21.14 -6.28 5.09
N LYS A 192 -21.90 -6.27 6.19
CA LYS A 192 -23.36 -6.13 6.15
C LYS A 192 -23.82 -4.71 5.81
N ASN A 193 -23.04 -3.70 6.19
CA ASN A 193 -23.43 -2.29 6.08
C ASN A 193 -22.93 -1.63 4.78
N VAL A 194 -21.88 -2.17 4.16
CA VAL A 194 -21.28 -1.61 2.94
C VAL A 194 -22.07 -2.03 1.71
N LYS A 195 -22.53 -1.04 0.92
CA LYS A 195 -23.27 -1.27 -0.33
C LYS A 195 -22.37 -1.53 -1.55
N ASN A 196 -21.09 -1.19 -1.48
CA ASN A 196 -20.16 -1.35 -2.60
C ASN A 196 -19.64 -2.79 -2.67
N GLU A 197 -19.99 -3.50 -3.75
CA GLU A 197 -19.64 -4.90 -4.00
C GLU A 197 -18.12 -5.15 -3.98
N GLU A 198 -17.30 -4.25 -4.53
CA GLU A 198 -15.84 -4.42 -4.54
C GLU A 198 -15.25 -4.39 -3.14
N LEU A 199 -15.72 -3.45 -2.31
CA LEU A 199 -15.29 -3.30 -0.93
C LEU A 199 -15.79 -4.46 -0.07
N GLN A 200 -17.02 -4.90 -0.30
CA GLN A 200 -17.59 -6.06 0.37
C GLN A 200 -16.75 -7.31 0.13
N ALA A 201 -16.40 -7.60 -1.14
CA ALA A 201 -15.54 -8.73 -1.48
C ALA A 201 -14.16 -8.66 -0.80
N LEU A 202 -13.59 -7.47 -0.68
CA LEU A 202 -12.32 -7.24 0.02
C LEU A 202 -12.43 -7.55 1.52
N TYR A 203 -13.52 -7.12 2.17
CA TYR A 203 -13.74 -7.41 3.58
C TYR A 203 -14.03 -8.89 3.83
N GLU A 204 -14.80 -9.55 2.97
CA GLU A 204 -15.03 -11.00 3.05
C GLU A 204 -13.73 -11.79 2.93
N GLN A 205 -12.85 -11.39 2.01
CA GLN A 205 -11.51 -11.96 1.90
C GLN A 205 -10.73 -11.75 3.21
N ARG A 206 -10.79 -10.55 3.79
CA ARG A 206 -10.11 -10.26 5.06
C ARG A 206 -10.65 -11.09 6.23
N VAL A 207 -11.96 -11.28 6.31
CA VAL A 207 -12.61 -12.14 7.31
C VAL A 207 -12.14 -13.59 7.18
N LYS A 208 -12.01 -14.12 5.95
CA LYS A 208 -11.46 -15.46 5.69
C LYS A 208 -10.00 -15.58 6.14
N GLU A 209 -9.16 -14.59 5.82
CA GLU A 209 -7.76 -14.52 6.28
C GLU A 209 -7.67 -14.55 7.81
N ILE A 210 -8.44 -13.71 8.50
CA ILE A 210 -8.45 -13.64 9.98
C ILE A 210 -8.99 -14.93 10.59
N SER A 211 -10.01 -15.55 9.97
CA SER A 211 -10.58 -16.81 10.47
C SER A 211 -9.56 -17.96 10.46
N ASN A 212 -8.67 -18.00 9.47
CA ASN A 212 -7.58 -18.98 9.43
C ASN A 212 -6.58 -18.75 10.58
N ILE A 213 -6.30 -17.49 10.91
CA ILE A 213 -5.42 -17.13 12.03
C ILE A 213 -6.08 -17.50 13.36
N ILE A 214 -7.38 -17.30 13.52
CA ILE A 214 -8.12 -17.70 14.73
C ILE A 214 -8.03 -19.21 14.95
N LYS A 215 -8.27 -20.02 13.92
CA LYS A 215 -8.13 -21.49 14.00
C LYS A 215 -6.72 -21.91 14.44
N LEU A 216 -5.69 -21.25 13.92
CA LEU A 216 -4.31 -21.47 14.34
C LEU A 216 -4.10 -21.12 15.83
N CYS A 217 -4.66 -19.99 16.29
CA CYS A 217 -4.58 -19.59 17.70
C CYS A 217 -5.30 -20.58 18.62
N GLU A 218 -6.48 -21.05 18.24
CA GLU A 218 -7.28 -22.03 18.99
C GLU A 218 -6.52 -23.34 19.17
N TYR A 219 -5.92 -23.84 18.08
CA TYR A 219 -5.09 -25.04 18.09
C TYR A 219 -3.91 -24.91 19.09
N HIS A 220 -3.18 -23.80 19.04
CA HIS A 220 -2.04 -23.57 19.93
C HIS A 220 -2.43 -23.22 21.37
N ALA A 221 -3.62 -22.66 21.60
CA ALA A 221 -4.14 -22.39 22.94
C ALA A 221 -4.65 -23.66 23.65
N GLY A 222 -4.66 -24.82 22.98
CA GLY A 222 -5.18 -26.07 23.55
C GLY A 222 -6.70 -26.13 23.65
N LYS A 223 -7.42 -25.16 23.05
CA LYS A 223 -8.87 -25.22 22.87
C LYS A 223 -9.16 -26.21 21.74
N LYS A 224 -9.14 -27.51 22.04
CA LYS A 224 -9.53 -28.55 21.08
C LYS A 224 -10.99 -28.34 20.69
N GLY A 225 -11.21 -28.05 19.40
CA GLY A 225 -12.47 -28.29 18.68
C GLY A 225 -13.73 -27.80 19.38
N VAL A 226 -14.00 -26.50 19.32
CA VAL A 226 -15.39 -26.10 19.14
C VAL A 226 -15.56 -25.96 17.64
N ASP A 227 -16.39 -26.82 17.06
CA ASP A 227 -16.88 -26.62 15.70
C ASP A 227 -17.44 -25.21 15.63
N VAL A 228 -16.74 -24.30 14.96
CA VAL A 228 -17.21 -22.94 14.71
C VAL A 228 -18.29 -23.04 13.63
N ALA A 229 -19.46 -23.55 14.03
CA ALA A 229 -20.73 -23.07 13.54
C ALA A 229 -20.80 -21.56 13.82
N PRO A 230 -21.54 -20.79 13.00
CA PRO A 230 -21.53 -19.34 13.04
C PRO A 230 -22.39 -18.82 14.19
N ASP A 231 -22.07 -19.17 15.43
CA ASP A 231 -22.73 -18.61 16.61
C ASP A 231 -21.71 -17.84 17.44
N VAL A 232 -21.39 -16.64 16.94
CA VAL A 232 -20.51 -15.66 17.62
C VAL A 232 -21.32 -14.79 18.59
N SER A 233 -22.48 -15.27 19.05
CA SER A 233 -23.44 -14.50 19.85
C SER A 233 -23.06 -14.37 21.33
N GLN A 234 -21.97 -15.00 21.78
CA GLN A 234 -21.58 -15.02 23.19
C GLN A 234 -20.10 -14.69 23.37
N LEU A 235 -19.72 -13.47 22.99
CA LEU A 235 -18.59 -12.78 23.60
C LEU A 235 -19.11 -11.42 24.05
N ASP A 236 -19.34 -11.30 25.36
CA ASP A 236 -19.78 -10.10 26.08
C ASP A 236 -18.72 -8.99 26.02
N LEU A 237 -18.60 -8.33 24.86
CA LEU A 237 -17.86 -7.08 24.67
C LEU A 237 -18.77 -5.97 24.08
N ASN A 238 -20.09 -6.17 24.12
CA ASN A 238 -21.03 -5.48 23.24
C ASN A 238 -21.67 -4.19 23.76
N GLU A 239 -21.56 -3.82 25.04
CA GLU A 239 -22.26 -2.60 25.50
C GLU A 239 -21.65 -1.28 25.02
N THR A 240 -20.32 -1.20 24.81
CA THR A 240 -19.67 0.09 24.44
C THR A 240 -19.56 0.32 22.93
N LEU A 241 -19.63 -0.73 22.12
CA LEU A 241 -19.49 -0.64 20.66
C LEU A 241 -20.83 -0.54 19.95
N GLU A 242 -21.90 -1.14 20.48
CA GLU A 242 -23.22 -1.14 19.82
C GLU A 242 -23.89 0.23 19.83
N ASP A 243 -23.68 1.03 20.88
CA ASP A 243 -24.21 2.39 20.94
C ASP A 243 -23.46 3.38 20.03
N SER A 244 -22.20 3.07 19.66
CA SER A 244 -21.48 3.82 18.62
C SER A 244 -21.84 3.38 17.19
N LEU A 245 -22.63 2.32 17.02
CA LEU A 245 -22.88 1.68 15.72
C LEU A 245 -24.34 1.79 15.24
N LYS A 246 -25.28 2.17 16.10
CA LYS A 246 -26.70 2.35 15.73
C LYS A 246 -26.96 3.57 14.85
N ASN A 247 -26.00 4.49 14.73
CA ASN A 247 -26.12 5.72 13.92
C ASN A 247 -25.38 5.68 12.58
N VAL A 248 -24.81 4.53 12.19
CA VAL A 248 -24.10 4.38 10.90
C VAL A 248 -25.09 4.15 9.76
N GLU A 249 -25.97 5.12 9.51
CA GLU A 249 -26.55 5.31 8.17
C GLU A 249 -25.61 6.26 7.41
N ILE A 250 -24.70 5.67 6.64
CA ILE A 250 -23.78 6.46 5.81
C ILE A 250 -24.59 7.01 4.63
N GLU A 251 -24.95 8.29 4.72
CA GLU A 251 -25.41 9.06 3.56
C GLU A 251 -24.26 9.24 2.56
N GLU A 252 -24.56 9.02 1.28
CA GLU A 252 -23.62 9.19 0.18
C GLU A 252 -23.11 10.65 0.08
N PRO A 253 -21.83 10.89 -0.22
CA PRO A 253 -21.44 12.18 -0.77
C PRO A 253 -22.14 12.38 -2.12
N LYS A 254 -22.96 13.44 -2.22
CA LYS A 254 -23.72 13.87 -3.40
C LYS A 254 -22.83 14.29 -4.60
N SER A 255 -21.83 13.51 -5.02
CA SER A 255 -20.87 13.92 -6.06
C SER A 255 -20.94 13.12 -7.38
N GLU A 256 -21.86 12.16 -7.52
CA GLU A 256 -22.09 11.47 -8.81
C GLU A 256 -23.24 12.03 -9.66
N LYS A 257 -24.17 12.80 -9.07
CA LYS A 257 -25.26 13.45 -9.83
C LYS A 257 -24.84 14.76 -10.50
N GLU A 258 -23.76 15.40 -10.05
CA GLU A 258 -23.25 16.64 -10.66
C GLU A 258 -22.29 16.39 -11.84
N LYS A 259 -21.50 15.31 -11.81
CA LYS A 259 -20.64 14.92 -12.94
C LYS A 259 -21.45 14.61 -14.21
N LYS A 260 -22.65 14.02 -14.07
CA LYS A 260 -23.58 13.80 -15.19
C LYS A 260 -24.34 15.06 -15.65
N LYS A 261 -24.37 16.14 -14.85
CA LYS A 261 -24.96 17.44 -15.25
C LYS A 261 -23.95 18.32 -15.99
N GLN A 262 -22.66 18.28 -15.63
CA GLN A 262 -21.61 19.01 -16.36
C GLN A 262 -21.29 18.38 -17.72
N GLU A 263 -21.27 17.04 -17.84
CA GLU A 263 -21.04 16.38 -19.13
C GLU A 263 -22.18 16.62 -20.15
N LYS A 264 -23.41 16.85 -19.67
CA LYS A 264 -24.56 17.23 -20.51
C LYS A 264 -24.59 18.72 -20.86
N ALA A 265 -23.99 19.58 -20.06
CA ALA A 265 -23.89 21.02 -20.34
C ALA A 265 -22.83 21.32 -21.41
N ASP A 266 -21.69 20.62 -21.39
CA ASP A 266 -20.63 20.80 -22.40
C ASP A 266 -20.98 20.20 -23.76
N LYS A 267 -21.83 19.16 -23.81
CA LYS A 267 -22.39 18.66 -25.09
C LYS A 267 -23.46 19.57 -25.71
N LYS A 268 -24.09 20.45 -24.92
CA LYS A 268 -25.16 21.35 -25.42
C LYS A 268 -24.64 22.68 -25.95
N LYS A 269 -23.40 23.09 -25.60
CA LYS A 269 -22.73 24.28 -26.15
C LYS A 269 -21.93 24.05 -27.43
N LYS A 270 -21.80 22.82 -27.92
CA LYS A 270 -21.05 22.48 -29.16
C LYS A 270 -21.96 22.15 -30.36
N LYS A 271 -23.22 22.58 -30.34
CA LYS A 271 -24.21 22.30 -31.41
C LYS A 271 -24.62 23.53 -32.22
N GLU A 272 -23.85 24.61 -32.16
CA GLU A 272 -24.08 25.78 -33.01
C GLU A 272 -22.77 26.19 -33.69
N GLN A 273 -22.86 26.31 -35.03
CA GLN A 273 -21.81 26.60 -36.02
C GLN A 273 -20.78 25.48 -36.29
N GLN A 274 -21.15 24.61 -37.24
CA GLN A 274 -20.16 24.04 -38.15
C GLN A 274 -19.99 25.03 -39.31
N PRO A 275 -18.82 25.68 -39.50
CA PRO A 275 -18.52 26.33 -40.77
C PRO A 275 -18.29 25.26 -41.85
N LEU A 276 -18.80 25.51 -43.05
CA LEU A 276 -18.58 24.68 -44.24
C LEU A 276 -17.08 24.45 -44.45
N PRO A 277 -16.65 23.24 -44.89
CA PRO A 277 -15.24 22.93 -45.05
C PRO A 277 -14.63 23.79 -46.17
N GLN A 278 -13.70 24.67 -45.81
CA GLN A 278 -12.81 25.32 -46.77
C GLN A 278 -11.55 24.47 -46.95
N PRO A 279 -11.06 24.27 -48.19
CA PRO A 279 -9.84 23.51 -48.41
C PRO A 279 -8.62 24.28 -47.87
N VAL A 280 -7.91 23.67 -46.94
CA VAL A 280 -6.66 24.20 -46.37
C VAL A 280 -5.50 23.74 -47.26
N PRO A 281 -4.57 24.62 -47.68
CA PRO A 281 -3.41 24.20 -48.45
C PRO A 281 -2.53 23.27 -47.58
N ALA A 282 -2.44 22.01 -47.98
CA ALA A 282 -1.49 21.08 -47.40
C ALA A 282 -0.07 21.57 -47.73
N LYS A 283 0.74 21.81 -46.71
CA LYS A 283 2.20 21.93 -46.89
C LYS A 283 2.67 20.65 -47.58
N PRO A 284 3.46 20.72 -48.67
CA PRO A 284 3.97 19.51 -49.30
C PRO A 284 4.80 18.76 -48.25
N THR A 285 4.47 17.48 -48.08
CA THR A 285 5.26 16.55 -47.29
C THR A 285 6.69 16.58 -47.84
N PHE A 286 7.61 17.16 -47.08
CA PHE A 286 9.05 17.07 -47.31
C PHE A 286 9.51 15.64 -46.98
N PHE A 287 9.07 14.69 -47.79
CA PHE A 287 9.46 13.28 -47.75
C PHE A 287 9.29 12.73 -49.15
N ASP A 288 10.09 13.23 -50.10
CA ASP A 288 10.27 12.55 -51.38
C ASP A 288 11.51 13.03 -52.17
N LEU A 289 12.71 12.89 -51.60
CA LEU A 289 13.96 13.13 -52.35
C LEU A 289 15.02 12.02 -52.20
N ALA A 290 14.82 11.03 -51.33
CA ALA A 290 15.86 10.03 -51.05
C ALA A 290 15.61 8.64 -51.70
N LEU A 291 14.64 8.51 -52.61
CA LEU A 291 14.37 7.23 -53.30
C LEU A 291 14.68 7.23 -54.80
N LYS A 292 15.27 8.31 -55.35
CA LYS A 292 15.69 8.38 -56.76
C LYS A 292 17.20 8.27 -57.00
N HIS A 293 18.02 8.16 -55.95
CA HIS A 293 19.49 8.09 -56.07
C HIS A 293 20.17 6.99 -55.24
N PHE A 294 19.46 5.90 -54.91
CA PHE A 294 20.12 4.72 -54.34
C PHE A 294 20.45 3.72 -55.45
N THR A 295 21.66 3.78 -55.99
CA THR A 295 22.27 2.69 -56.76
C THR A 295 22.97 1.75 -55.78
N LEU A 296 22.42 0.55 -55.59
CA LEU A 296 23.06 -0.53 -54.85
C LEU A 296 24.24 -1.11 -55.66
N PRO A 297 25.42 -1.34 -55.07
CA PRO A 297 26.50 -2.10 -55.71
C PRO A 297 26.04 -3.54 -55.97
N GLN A 298 26.40 -4.09 -57.15
CA GLN A 298 25.90 -5.36 -57.71
C GLN A 298 26.44 -6.65 -57.04
N GLU A 299 26.99 -6.61 -55.83
CA GLU A 299 27.70 -7.77 -55.25
C GLU A 299 26.89 -8.60 -54.24
N ILE A 300 25.57 -8.41 -54.12
CA ILE A 300 24.74 -9.14 -53.13
C ILE A 300 23.59 -9.96 -53.78
N THR A 301 23.54 -10.08 -55.11
CA THR A 301 22.49 -10.89 -55.77
C THR A 301 22.83 -12.37 -55.95
N ASP A 302 24.04 -12.80 -55.63
CA ASP A 302 24.49 -14.16 -56.00
C ASP A 302 24.36 -15.20 -54.88
N ILE A 303 23.85 -14.83 -53.71
CA ILE A 303 23.69 -15.78 -52.57
C ILE A 303 22.26 -16.34 -52.47
N ALA A 304 21.29 -15.83 -53.25
CA ALA A 304 19.90 -16.27 -53.17
C ALA A 304 19.52 -17.45 -54.09
N ASN A 305 20.43 -17.91 -54.98
CA ASN A 305 20.14 -18.96 -55.96
C ASN A 305 21.14 -20.12 -55.90
N THR A 306 21.12 -20.91 -54.81
CA THR A 306 21.58 -22.30 -54.88
C THR A 306 20.62 -23.21 -54.11
N GLN A 307 20.08 -24.21 -54.80
CA GLN A 307 19.20 -25.24 -54.25
C GLN A 307 19.95 -26.16 -53.27
N PRO A 308 19.28 -26.74 -52.27
CA PRO A 308 19.90 -27.72 -51.36
C PRO A 308 20.01 -29.11 -52.02
N PRO A 309 21.18 -29.78 -52.01
CA PRO A 309 21.28 -31.18 -52.41
C PRO A 309 20.87 -32.15 -51.28
N ALA A 310 20.24 -33.26 -51.67
CA ALA A 310 19.74 -34.35 -50.84
C ALA A 310 20.87 -35.24 -50.23
N PRO A 311 20.57 -36.08 -49.21
CA PRO A 311 21.59 -36.71 -48.36
C PRO A 311 21.99 -38.13 -48.81
N ALA A 312 23.27 -38.46 -48.73
CA ALA A 312 23.73 -39.86 -48.62
C ALA A 312 25.15 -40.00 -48.01
N LYS A 313 25.20 -40.76 -46.91
CA LYS A 313 26.15 -41.81 -46.49
C LYS A 313 27.68 -41.59 -46.56
N GLY A 314 28.34 -41.86 -45.43
CA GLY A 314 29.62 -42.61 -45.41
C GLY A 314 30.78 -42.02 -44.60
N GLU A 315 31.02 -42.64 -43.43
CA GLU A 315 32.31 -43.01 -42.83
C GLU A 315 33.37 -41.96 -42.35
N ALA A 316 33.56 -41.99 -41.02
CA ALA A 316 34.79 -42.19 -40.24
C ALA A 316 36.01 -41.22 -40.37
N ALA A 317 36.34 -40.52 -39.27
CA ALA A 317 37.60 -40.58 -38.52
C ALA A 317 37.64 -39.52 -37.38
N GLN A 318 38.48 -39.74 -36.37
CA GLN A 318 38.35 -39.30 -34.97
C GLN A 318 39.13 -38.00 -34.59
N PRO A 319 39.49 -37.69 -33.30
CA PRO A 319 39.20 -36.39 -32.69
C PRO A 319 40.48 -35.59 -32.31
N ALA A 320 40.35 -34.27 -32.12
CA ALA A 320 41.42 -33.48 -31.51
C ALA A 320 40.84 -32.55 -30.43
N GLY A 321 41.08 -32.93 -29.18
CA GLY A 321 40.92 -32.05 -28.03
C GLY A 321 42.13 -31.16 -27.83
N LEU A 322 41.95 -30.08 -27.07
CA LEU A 322 42.91 -29.32 -26.26
C LEU A 322 42.00 -28.32 -25.48
N GLY A 323 41.86 -28.31 -24.16
CA GLY A 323 42.77 -28.77 -23.13
C GLY A 323 43.64 -27.61 -22.63
N GLY A 324 43.05 -26.69 -21.85
CA GLY A 324 43.73 -25.89 -20.83
C GLY A 324 44.41 -24.58 -21.27
N MET A 325 44.06 -23.49 -20.57
CA MET A 325 45.07 -22.64 -19.92
C MET A 325 44.44 -21.78 -18.81
N VAL A 326 44.87 -22.08 -17.59
CA VAL A 326 44.69 -21.34 -16.35
C VAL A 326 45.91 -20.43 -16.19
N ARG A 327 45.75 -19.15 -15.80
CA ARG A 327 46.44 -18.53 -14.63
C ARG A 327 46.44 -17.00 -14.64
N ASN A 328 46.24 -16.50 -13.42
CA ASN A 328 46.81 -15.31 -12.78
C ASN A 328 46.33 -13.92 -13.22
N LEU A 329 45.66 -13.23 -12.29
CA LEU A 329 46.14 -11.92 -11.85
C LEU A 329 45.75 -11.65 -10.38
N PHE A 330 46.72 -11.92 -9.50
CA PHE A 330 46.79 -11.50 -8.11
C PHE A 330 47.58 -10.17 -8.07
N TRP A 331 47.05 -9.15 -7.40
CA TRP A 331 47.75 -7.95 -6.88
C TRP A 331 47.05 -7.64 -5.54
N GLY A 332 47.68 -7.33 -4.41
CA GLY A 332 49.06 -6.94 -4.14
C GLY A 332 49.08 -5.65 -3.29
N SER A 333 48.94 -5.81 -1.97
CA SER A 333 49.45 -5.02 -0.83
C SER A 333 49.58 -3.48 -0.89
N LYS A 334 48.97 -2.79 0.09
CA LYS A 334 49.70 -2.07 1.16
C LYS A 334 48.83 -1.89 2.40
#